data_AF-A0A8H4W556-F1
#
_entry.id   AF-A0A8H4W556-F1
#
_cell.length_a   1.000
_cell.length_b   1.000
_cell.length_c   1.000
_cell.angle_alpha   90.00
_cell.angle_beta   90.00
_cell.angle_gamma   90.00
#
_symmetry.space_group_name_H-M   'P 1'
#
loop_
_entity.id
_entity.type
_entity.pdbx_description
1 polymer ?
#
loop_
_entity_poly.entity_id
_entity_poly.type
_entity_poly.pdbx_seq_one_letter_code
_entity_poly.pdbx_strand_id
1 'polypeptide(L)'
;MSITTMILFHISDLAEIKQVWGVAVVVVALLLWRFWRFTLRPRFHPDDPKELPYWIPWHAWGFLLNSNYVLEQGRKHFPSREIYTITVFRDKICIVTSPTHATEVYRNTANIALPVMARKLYSWNGVFPSSMKTIFAEFSPEKQAMNHRAKNVNDMIQEYHRQQLYPGDNFKTLMIHNVLPKFHASLTWDTMDIFSPITVTSLPADLVTSVAGESEESRAQCEQLTRQLDVLMKGTETCKRFIGVRIFRATSSSADYDLSGPDQAPDESISNDVGSLPDTYDQHRNQSPPDCPPEEYEPAGEAKEVEVVEEQEEILYFPSAFKNIKK
;
A
#
# COMPACT_ATOMS: atom_id res chain seq x y z
N MET A 1 49.07 -39.88 -22.44
CA MET A 1 47.77 -39.23 -22.18
C MET A 1 46.99 -40.16 -21.26
N SER A 2 46.80 -39.77 -20.01
CA SER A 2 46.33 -40.68 -18.94
C SER A 2 44.83 -40.89 -19.03
N ILE A 3 44.33 -42.09 -18.77
CA ILE A 3 42.88 -42.43 -18.80
C ILE A 3 42.06 -41.46 -17.91
N THR A 4 42.66 -40.97 -16.83
CA THR A 4 42.07 -39.95 -15.95
C THR A 4 41.77 -38.62 -16.64
N THR A 5 42.56 -38.19 -17.64
CA THR A 5 42.28 -36.93 -18.34
C THR A 5 41.15 -37.07 -19.35
N MET A 6 40.93 -38.26 -19.95
CA MET A 6 39.77 -38.49 -20.82
C MET A 6 38.46 -38.57 -20.04
N ILE A 7 38.45 -39.17 -18.84
CA ILE A 7 37.24 -39.27 -18.01
C ILE A 7 36.82 -37.89 -17.49
N LEU A 8 37.77 -37.05 -17.05
CA LEU A 8 37.47 -35.68 -16.60
C LEU A 8 36.93 -34.81 -17.75
N PHE A 9 37.45 -34.97 -18.97
CA PHE A 9 36.96 -34.25 -20.14
C PHE A 9 35.50 -34.62 -20.48
N HIS A 10 35.15 -35.91 -20.44
CA HIS A 10 33.77 -36.37 -20.70
C HIS A 10 32.75 -35.94 -19.63
N ILE A 11 33.16 -35.85 -18.36
CA ILE A 11 32.26 -35.40 -17.29
C ILE A 11 31.98 -33.89 -17.40
N SER A 12 32.98 -33.08 -17.77
CA SER A 12 32.78 -31.65 -18.03
C SER A 12 31.84 -31.40 -19.22
N ASP A 13 31.98 -32.14 -20.33
CA ASP A 13 31.07 -32.02 -21.48
C ASP A 13 29.61 -32.37 -21.11
N LEU A 14 29.40 -33.38 -20.27
CA LEU A 14 28.06 -33.76 -19.81
C LEU A 14 27.42 -32.70 -18.90
N ALA A 15 28.21 -31.96 -18.12
CA ALA A 15 27.73 -30.88 -17.27
C ALA A 15 27.25 -29.68 -18.09
N GLU A 16 28.05 -29.27 -19.08
CA GLU A 16 27.73 -28.18 -20.01
C GLU A 16 26.46 -28.50 -20.82
N ILE A 17 26.34 -29.74 -21.32
CA ILE A 17 25.14 -30.17 -22.06
C ILE A 17 23.88 -30.05 -21.19
N LYS A 18 23.92 -30.52 -19.93
CA LYS A 18 22.76 -30.44 -19.02
C LYS A 18 22.35 -28.99 -18.74
N GLN A 19 23.30 -28.08 -18.61
CA GLN A 19 23.03 -26.66 -18.37
C GLN A 19 22.35 -26.01 -19.60
N VAL A 20 22.86 -26.28 -20.80
CA VAL A 20 22.26 -25.75 -22.05
C VAL A 20 20.82 -26.24 -22.23
N TRP A 21 20.56 -27.53 -22.01
CA TRP A 21 19.20 -28.07 -22.06
C TRP A 21 18.29 -27.45 -21.00
N GLY A 22 18.79 -27.23 -19.78
CA GLY A 22 18.04 -26.55 -18.72
C GLY A 22 17.59 -25.15 -19.14
N VAL A 23 18.51 -24.34 -19.66
CA VAL A 23 18.19 -22.99 -20.16
C VAL A 23 17.19 -23.05 -21.32
N ALA A 24 17.37 -23.96 -22.27
CA ALA A 24 16.47 -24.11 -23.41
C ALA A 24 15.04 -24.46 -22.96
N VAL A 25 14.88 -25.38 -22.00
CA VAL A 25 13.57 -25.75 -21.44
C VAL A 25 12.90 -24.56 -20.77
N VAL A 26 13.64 -23.76 -19.99
CA VAL A 26 13.10 -22.54 -19.35
C VAL A 26 12.66 -21.53 -20.40
N VAL A 27 13.47 -21.26 -21.43
CA VAL A 27 13.12 -20.32 -22.50
C VAL A 27 11.87 -20.77 -23.26
N VAL A 28 11.78 -22.06 -23.60
CA VAL A 28 10.60 -22.63 -24.27
C VAL A 28 9.36 -22.52 -23.39
N ALA A 29 9.46 -22.85 -22.10
CA ALA A 29 8.37 -22.72 -21.15
C ALA A 29 7.88 -21.26 -21.04
N LEU A 30 8.81 -20.28 -21.03
CA LEU A 30 8.47 -18.86 -21.00
C LEU A 30 7.80 -18.38 -22.29
N LEU A 31 8.26 -18.85 -23.45
CA LEU A 31 7.64 -18.53 -24.74
C LEU A 31 6.23 -19.12 -24.84
N LEU A 32 6.05 -20.38 -24.42
CA LEU A 32 4.73 -21.03 -24.38
C LEU A 32 3.79 -20.31 -23.41
N TRP A 33 4.27 -19.95 -22.22
CA TRP A 33 3.50 -19.15 -21.26
C TRP A 33 3.08 -17.80 -21.85
N ARG A 34 4.02 -17.08 -22.49
CA ARG A 34 3.75 -15.77 -23.11
C ARG A 34 2.74 -15.91 -24.26
N PHE A 35 2.90 -16.92 -25.10
CA PHE A 35 1.98 -17.20 -26.21
C PHE A 35 0.58 -17.55 -25.70
N TRP A 36 0.48 -18.43 -24.70
CA TRP A 36 -0.78 -18.76 -24.06
C TRP A 36 -1.45 -17.51 -23.47
N ARG A 37 -0.70 -16.71 -22.69
CA ARG A 37 -1.24 -15.58 -21.94
C ARG A 37 -1.70 -14.43 -22.81
N PHE A 38 -0.93 -14.06 -23.85
CA PHE A 38 -1.21 -12.86 -24.64
C PHE A 38 -1.80 -13.15 -26.02
N THR A 39 -1.76 -14.40 -26.50
CA THR A 39 -2.30 -14.74 -27.83
C THR A 39 -3.53 -15.65 -27.74
N LEU A 40 -3.43 -16.78 -27.04
CA LEU A 40 -4.54 -17.75 -26.96
C LEU A 40 -5.64 -17.29 -26.01
N ARG A 41 -5.31 -16.92 -24.77
CA ARG A 41 -6.31 -16.54 -23.76
C ARG A 41 -7.19 -15.36 -24.18
N PRO A 42 -6.66 -14.23 -24.72
CA PRO A 42 -7.52 -13.13 -25.16
C PRO A 42 -8.43 -13.51 -26.33
N ARG A 43 -8.06 -14.53 -27.11
CA ARG A 43 -8.90 -15.06 -28.20
C ARG A 43 -10.08 -15.87 -27.68
N PHE A 44 -9.91 -16.60 -26.58
CA PHE A 44 -10.99 -17.36 -25.93
C PHE A 44 -11.88 -16.52 -25.01
N HIS A 45 -11.37 -15.39 -24.51
CA HIS A 45 -12.09 -14.46 -23.65
C HIS A 45 -12.11 -13.05 -24.26
N PRO A 46 -12.86 -12.85 -25.37
CA PRO A 46 -12.89 -11.56 -26.06
C PRO A 46 -13.52 -10.44 -25.22
N ASP A 47 -14.29 -10.79 -24.19
CA ASP A 47 -14.92 -9.82 -23.28
C ASP A 47 -13.92 -9.20 -22.31
N ASP A 48 -12.89 -9.95 -21.90
CA ASP A 48 -11.85 -9.46 -20.99
C ASP A 48 -11.04 -8.32 -21.64
N PRO A 49 -10.66 -7.29 -20.87
CA PRO A 49 -9.77 -6.26 -21.38
C PRO A 49 -8.41 -6.86 -21.76
N LYS A 50 -7.89 -6.42 -22.91
CA LYS A 50 -6.59 -6.89 -23.42
C LYS A 50 -5.49 -6.45 -22.47
N GLU A 51 -4.58 -7.36 -22.15
CA GLU A 51 -3.46 -7.08 -21.26
C GLU A 51 -2.26 -6.60 -22.07
N LEU A 52 -1.60 -5.54 -21.62
CA LEU A 52 -0.37 -5.04 -22.25
C LEU A 52 0.73 -6.11 -22.14
N PRO A 53 1.30 -6.60 -23.25
CA PRO A 53 2.30 -7.68 -23.20
C PRO A 53 3.51 -7.31 -22.36
N TYR A 54 3.98 -8.25 -21.53
CA TYR A 54 5.16 -8.07 -20.69
C TYR A 54 6.02 -9.31 -20.61
N TRP A 55 7.30 -9.08 -20.39
CA TRP A 55 8.22 -10.11 -19.93
C TRP A 55 8.29 -10.01 -18.40
N ILE A 56 8.36 -11.17 -17.74
CA ILE A 56 8.45 -11.38 -16.27
C ILE A 56 9.07 -10.18 -15.52
N PRO A 57 8.59 -9.86 -14.30
CA PRO A 57 7.63 -8.79 -14.00
C PRO A 57 8.15 -7.35 -14.32
N TRP A 58 8.61 -7.10 -15.55
CA TRP A 58 9.26 -5.84 -15.88
C TRP A 58 8.33 -4.62 -15.87
N HIS A 59 7.03 -4.80 -16.13
CA HIS A 59 6.05 -3.71 -16.05
C HIS A 59 5.88 -3.18 -14.64
N ALA A 60 6.01 -4.02 -13.60
CA ALA A 60 5.88 -3.56 -12.23
C ALA A 60 7.01 -2.60 -11.86
N TRP A 61 8.24 -2.93 -12.23
CA TRP A 61 9.40 -2.07 -12.00
C TRP A 61 9.37 -0.80 -12.85
N GLY A 62 9.04 -0.93 -14.13
CA GLY A 62 8.89 0.21 -15.03
C GLY A 62 7.80 1.17 -14.55
N PHE A 63 6.70 0.64 -14.02
CA PHE A 63 5.60 1.45 -13.51
C PHE A 63 5.97 2.20 -12.23
N LEU A 64 6.74 1.57 -11.32
CA LEU A 64 7.24 2.23 -10.11
C LEU A 64 8.24 3.35 -10.40
N LEU A 65 9.14 3.13 -11.35
CA LEU A 65 10.13 4.15 -11.73
C LEU A 65 9.53 5.27 -12.57
N ASN A 66 8.66 4.92 -13.52
CA ASN A 66 8.04 5.86 -14.44
C ASN A 66 6.71 5.32 -14.98
N SER A 67 5.63 5.55 -14.23
CA SER A 67 4.28 5.15 -14.61
C SER A 67 3.85 5.74 -15.95
N ASN A 68 4.19 7.01 -16.23
CA ASN A 68 3.86 7.67 -17.49
C ASN A 68 4.44 6.94 -18.69
N TYR A 69 5.69 6.46 -18.61
CA TYR A 69 6.31 5.69 -19.67
C TYR A 69 5.54 4.39 -19.96
N VAL A 70 5.15 3.63 -18.93
CA VAL A 70 4.37 2.39 -19.11
C VAL A 70 2.98 2.66 -19.68
N LEU A 71 2.33 3.73 -19.22
CA LEU A 71 1.02 4.15 -19.76
C LEU A 71 1.13 4.60 -21.21
N GLU A 72 2.18 5.34 -21.58
CA GLU A 72 2.41 5.78 -22.96
C GLU A 72 2.70 4.59 -23.89
N GLN A 73 3.47 3.60 -23.43
CA GLN A 73 3.69 2.35 -24.15
C GLN A 73 2.36 1.60 -24.37
N GLY A 74 1.51 1.55 -23.35
CA GLY A 74 0.15 1.01 -23.47
C GLY A 74 -0.67 1.72 -24.54
N ARG A 75 -0.68 3.06 -24.51
CA ARG A 75 -1.37 3.90 -25.50
C ARG A 75 -0.85 3.71 -26.92
N LYS A 76 0.46 3.53 -27.10
CA LYS A 76 1.08 3.24 -28.41
C LYS A 76 0.70 1.86 -28.92
N HIS A 77 0.63 0.87 -28.03
CA HIS A 77 0.26 -0.51 -28.37
C HIS A 77 -1.22 -0.66 -28.70
N PHE A 78 -2.09 0.12 -28.07
CA PHE A 78 -3.55 0.11 -28.29
C PHE A 78 -4.03 1.47 -28.85
N PRO A 79 -3.75 1.79 -30.14
CA PRO A 79 -4.05 3.09 -30.72
C PRO A 79 -5.55 3.37 -30.84
N SER A 80 -6.39 2.34 -30.83
CA SER A 80 -7.86 2.42 -30.94
C SER A 80 -8.55 3.02 -29.71
N ARG A 81 -7.81 3.46 -28.69
CA ARG A 81 -8.34 3.92 -27.38
C ARG A 81 -9.25 2.88 -26.70
N GLU A 82 -9.00 1.61 -27.01
CA GLU A 82 -9.62 0.50 -26.32
C GLU A 82 -9.18 0.46 -24.85
N ILE A 83 -10.04 -0.10 -24.01
CA ILE A 83 -9.72 -0.37 -22.62
C ILE A 83 -8.70 -1.50 -22.58
N TYR A 84 -7.59 -1.29 -21.88
CA TYR A 84 -6.56 -2.30 -21.69
C TYR A 84 -6.19 -2.41 -20.22
N THR A 85 -5.49 -3.48 -19.86
CA THR A 85 -5.05 -3.73 -18.49
C THR A 85 -3.53 -3.82 -18.43
N ILE A 86 -2.95 -3.26 -17.40
CA ILE A 86 -1.55 -3.49 -17.03
C ILE A 86 -1.52 -4.30 -15.73
N THR A 87 -0.56 -5.22 -15.61
CA THR A 87 -0.37 -5.99 -14.38
C THR A 87 0.82 -5.45 -13.60
N VAL A 88 0.57 -5.01 -12.38
CA VAL A 88 1.54 -4.44 -11.45
C VAL A 88 1.45 -5.25 -10.16
N PHE A 89 2.52 -5.95 -9.77
CA PHE A 89 2.57 -6.79 -8.56
C PHE A 89 1.36 -7.74 -8.38
N ARG A 90 1.02 -8.54 -9.40
CA ARG A 90 -0.13 -9.47 -9.42
C ARG A 90 -1.50 -8.79 -9.48
N ASP A 91 -1.58 -7.49 -9.22
CA ASP A 91 -2.78 -6.69 -9.39
C ASP A 91 -2.93 -6.19 -10.82
N LYS A 92 -4.18 -6.09 -11.26
CA LYS A 92 -4.56 -5.63 -12.59
C LYS A 92 -5.11 -4.22 -12.50
N ILE A 93 -4.43 -3.28 -13.16
CA ILE A 93 -4.88 -1.90 -13.29
C ILE A 93 -5.53 -1.75 -14.66
N CYS A 94 -6.83 -1.48 -14.68
CA CYS A 94 -7.57 -1.23 -15.91
C CYS A 94 -7.40 0.23 -16.33
N ILE A 95 -6.91 0.46 -17.54
CA ILE A 95 -6.67 1.79 -18.10
C ILE A 95 -7.76 2.11 -19.11
N VAL A 96 -8.51 3.17 -18.81
CA VAL A 96 -9.60 3.68 -19.65
C VAL A 96 -9.11 4.94 -20.35
N THR A 97 -8.92 4.87 -21.66
CA THR A 97 -8.36 5.99 -22.45
C THR A 97 -9.42 6.79 -23.21
N SER A 98 -10.58 6.20 -23.49
CA SER A 98 -11.68 6.87 -24.17
C SER A 98 -12.51 7.70 -23.18
N PRO A 99 -12.83 8.98 -23.50
CA PRO A 99 -13.66 9.82 -22.64
C PRO A 99 -15.08 9.26 -22.46
N THR A 100 -15.62 8.58 -23.48
CA THR A 100 -16.94 7.94 -23.41
C THR A 100 -16.95 6.81 -22.39
N HIS A 101 -15.95 5.92 -22.45
CA HIS A 101 -15.81 4.82 -21.50
C HIS A 101 -15.47 5.31 -20.10
N ALA A 102 -14.64 6.35 -19.96
CA ALA A 102 -14.34 6.94 -18.67
C ALA A 102 -15.61 7.49 -18.02
N THR A 103 -16.43 8.23 -18.78
CA THR A 103 -17.71 8.75 -18.29
C THR A 103 -18.64 7.63 -17.85
N GLU A 104 -18.73 6.54 -18.60
CA GLU A 104 -19.58 5.40 -18.26
C GLU A 104 -19.09 4.67 -16.99
N VAL A 105 -17.78 4.46 -16.90
CA VAL A 105 -17.14 3.88 -15.71
C VAL A 105 -17.42 4.75 -14.49
N TYR A 106 -17.29 6.08 -14.60
CA TYR A 106 -17.61 7.02 -13.52
C TYR A 106 -19.11 7.09 -13.17
N ARG A 107 -20.01 6.93 -14.16
CA ARG A 107 -21.46 6.89 -13.92
C ARG A 107 -21.88 5.62 -13.21
N ASN A 108 -21.16 4.53 -13.41
CA ASN A 108 -21.42 3.25 -12.76
C ASN A 108 -20.79 3.19 -11.35
N THR A 109 -21.29 4.05 -10.46
CA THR A 109 -20.85 4.16 -9.05
C THR A 109 -21.05 2.88 -8.24
N ALA A 110 -21.89 1.95 -8.69
CA ALA A 110 -22.03 0.64 -8.08
C ALA A 110 -20.76 -0.24 -8.25
N ASN A 111 -19.98 -0.04 -9.32
CA ASN A 111 -18.80 -0.85 -9.64
C ASN A 111 -17.48 -0.15 -9.28
N ILE A 112 -17.43 1.19 -9.26
CA ILE A 112 -16.35 1.93 -8.59
C ILE A 112 -16.74 2.09 -7.13
N ALA A 113 -16.73 1.00 -6.36
CA ALA A 113 -16.86 1.11 -4.92
C ALA A 113 -15.58 1.76 -4.37
N LEU A 114 -15.56 3.11 -4.39
CA LEU A 114 -14.54 3.92 -3.71
C LEU A 114 -14.20 3.38 -2.30
N PRO A 115 -15.17 2.91 -1.49
CA PRO A 115 -14.84 2.28 -0.20
C PRO A 115 -13.93 1.04 -0.32
N VAL A 116 -14.07 0.21 -1.36
CA VAL A 116 -13.21 -0.97 -1.57
C VAL A 116 -11.79 -0.55 -1.97
N MET A 117 -11.68 0.43 -2.86
CA MET A 117 -10.38 1.01 -3.22
C MET A 117 -9.71 1.67 -2.01
N ALA A 118 -10.46 2.45 -1.24
CA ALA A 118 -9.98 3.10 -0.03
C ALA A 118 -9.53 2.06 1.00
N ARG A 119 -10.30 1.00 1.23
CA ARG A 119 -9.95 -0.12 2.12
C ARG A 119 -8.60 -0.74 1.75
N LYS A 120 -8.39 -1.04 0.46
CA LYS A 120 -7.12 -1.56 -0.04
C LYS A 120 -5.97 -0.55 0.13
N LEU A 121 -6.21 0.72 -0.16
CA LEU A 121 -5.21 1.77 0.02
C LEU A 121 -4.78 1.90 1.49
N TYR A 122 -5.73 1.94 2.42
CA TYR A 122 -5.44 1.97 3.85
C TYR A 122 -4.71 0.71 4.32
N SER A 123 -5.09 -0.47 3.81
CA SER A 123 -4.38 -1.72 4.11
C SER A 123 -2.93 -1.68 3.61
N TRP A 124 -2.69 -1.14 2.41
CA TRP A 124 -1.35 -0.97 1.87
C TRP A 124 -0.50 0.01 2.70
N ASN A 125 -1.14 1.01 3.33
CA ASN A 125 -0.51 1.92 4.28
C ASN A 125 -0.40 1.35 5.70
N GLY A 126 -0.65 0.05 5.90
CA GLY A 126 -0.46 -0.64 7.18
C GLY A 126 -1.62 -0.53 8.16
N VAL A 127 -2.79 -0.03 7.74
CA VAL A 127 -3.98 -0.03 8.60
C VAL A 127 -4.49 -1.46 8.76
N PHE A 128 -4.55 -1.93 10.02
CA PHE A 128 -5.00 -3.28 10.35
C PHE A 128 -6.48 -3.52 9.98
N PRO A 129 -6.86 -4.76 9.58
CA PRO A 129 -8.24 -5.09 9.22
C PRO A 129 -9.27 -4.78 10.32
N SER A 130 -8.89 -4.94 11.59
CA SER A 130 -9.77 -4.62 12.74
C SER A 130 -10.10 -3.13 12.81
N SER A 131 -9.09 -2.26 12.69
CA SER A 131 -9.28 -0.80 12.62
C SER A 131 -10.08 -0.40 11.38
N MET A 132 -9.86 -1.11 10.28
CA MET A 132 -10.59 -0.89 9.04
C MET A 132 -12.10 -1.12 9.21
N LYS A 133 -12.49 -2.18 9.92
CA LYS A 133 -13.89 -2.47 10.23
C LYS A 133 -14.53 -1.32 11.00
N THR A 134 -13.79 -0.71 11.93
CA THR A 134 -14.26 0.46 12.70
C THR A 134 -14.36 1.73 11.85
N ILE A 135 -13.34 2.01 11.03
CA ILE A 135 -13.29 3.22 10.17
C ILE A 135 -14.39 3.20 9.12
N PHE A 136 -14.67 2.02 8.55
CA PHE A 136 -15.68 1.80 7.51
C PHE A 136 -17.00 1.23 8.05
N ALA A 137 -17.18 1.17 9.38
CA ALA A 137 -18.46 0.77 9.95
C ALA A 137 -19.52 1.80 9.57
N GLU A 138 -20.68 1.33 9.11
CA GLU A 138 -21.84 2.19 8.97
C GLU A 138 -22.30 2.68 10.34
N PHE A 139 -22.65 3.96 10.44
CA PHE A 139 -23.27 4.47 11.65
C PHE A 139 -24.66 3.84 11.80
N SER A 140 -24.99 3.39 13.02
CA SER A 140 -26.36 3.02 13.36
C SER A 140 -27.31 4.18 13.00
N PRO A 141 -28.51 3.91 12.44
CA PRO A 141 -29.50 4.93 12.13
C PRO A 141 -29.81 5.85 13.31
N GLU A 142 -29.74 5.30 14.53
CA GLU A 142 -29.95 6.02 15.79
C GLU A 142 -28.87 7.09 16.03
N LYS A 143 -27.59 6.74 15.85
CA LYS A 143 -26.47 7.68 15.96
C LYS A 143 -26.50 8.75 14.87
N GLN A 144 -26.99 8.38 13.70
CA GLN A 144 -27.16 9.30 12.57
C GLN A 144 -28.33 10.27 12.78
N ALA A 145 -29.38 9.84 13.47
CA ALA A 145 -30.51 10.68 13.86
C ALA A 145 -30.14 11.68 14.97
N MET A 146 -29.30 11.29 15.93
CA MET A 146 -28.83 12.19 16.99
C MET A 146 -27.86 13.27 16.47
N ASN A 147 -27.15 13.00 15.37
CA ASN A 147 -26.23 13.95 14.78
C ASN A 147 -26.30 13.89 13.25
N HIS A 148 -27.07 14.81 12.66
CA HIS A 148 -27.18 14.96 11.20
C HIS A 148 -25.84 15.24 10.49
N ARG A 149 -24.76 15.55 11.22
CA ARG A 149 -23.39 15.68 10.68
C ARG A 149 -22.52 14.45 10.88
N ALA A 150 -22.98 13.42 11.60
CA ALA A 150 -22.26 12.16 11.74
C ALA A 150 -22.28 11.38 10.41
N LYS A 151 -21.27 11.63 9.60
CA LYS A 151 -20.99 10.91 8.36
C LYS A 151 -19.88 9.90 8.62
N ASN A 152 -20.01 8.68 8.09
CA ASN A 152 -18.92 7.70 8.16
C ASN A 152 -17.67 8.28 7.47
N VAL A 153 -16.49 7.74 7.79
CA VAL A 153 -15.22 8.30 7.28
C VAL A 153 -15.19 8.30 5.75
N ASN A 154 -15.79 7.30 5.12
CA ASN A 154 -15.88 7.21 3.66
C ASN A 154 -16.77 8.33 3.07
N ASP A 155 -17.93 8.59 3.67
CA ASP A 155 -18.84 9.67 3.30
C ASP A 155 -18.21 11.05 3.53
N MET A 156 -17.41 11.19 4.59
CA MET A 156 -16.64 12.41 4.85
C MET A 156 -15.58 12.61 3.77
N ILE A 157 -14.80 11.58 3.43
CA ILE A 157 -13.78 11.66 2.38
C ILE A 157 -14.42 12.01 1.04
N GLN A 158 -15.54 11.36 0.70
CA GLN A 158 -16.30 11.66 -0.52
C GLN A 158 -16.81 13.10 -0.52
N GLU A 159 -17.39 13.57 0.59
CA GLU A 159 -17.89 14.93 0.69
C GLU A 159 -16.75 15.95 0.64
N TYR A 160 -15.60 15.68 1.26
CA TYR A 160 -14.42 16.54 1.15
C TYR A 160 -13.91 16.60 -0.28
N HIS A 161 -13.77 15.46 -0.96
CA HIS A 161 -13.40 15.43 -2.37
C HIS A 161 -14.39 16.21 -3.22
N ARG A 162 -15.70 16.04 -2.96
CA ARG A 162 -16.76 16.75 -3.66
C ARG A 162 -16.64 18.25 -3.42
N GLN A 163 -16.52 18.69 -2.17
CA GLN A 163 -16.40 20.11 -1.79
C GLN A 163 -15.14 20.76 -2.35
N GLN A 164 -14.00 20.05 -2.32
CA GLN A 164 -12.73 20.54 -2.83
C GLN A 164 -12.71 20.60 -4.35
N LEU A 165 -13.36 19.68 -5.06
CA LEU A 165 -13.31 19.59 -6.52
C LEU A 165 -14.55 20.16 -7.21
N TYR A 166 -15.59 20.57 -6.46
CA TYR A 166 -16.77 21.19 -7.06
C TYR A 166 -16.38 22.55 -7.64
N PRO A 167 -16.61 22.80 -8.94
CA PRO A 167 -16.36 24.10 -9.52
C PRO A 167 -17.25 25.14 -8.81
N GLY A 168 -16.62 26.11 -8.13
CA GLY A 168 -17.30 27.10 -7.30
C GLY A 168 -16.31 27.98 -6.53
N ASP A 169 -16.82 28.85 -5.66
CA ASP A 169 -16.01 29.84 -4.96
C ASP A 169 -15.00 29.21 -3.99
N ASN A 170 -15.34 28.06 -3.40
CA ASN A 170 -14.41 27.29 -2.56
C ASN A 170 -13.23 26.73 -3.38
N PHE A 171 -13.49 26.17 -4.57
CA PHE A 171 -12.44 25.68 -5.45
C PHE A 171 -11.58 26.82 -5.99
N LYS A 172 -12.20 27.95 -6.37
CA LYS A 172 -11.45 29.15 -6.76
C LYS A 172 -10.60 29.66 -5.61
N THR A 173 -11.10 29.67 -4.38
CA THR A 173 -10.33 30.11 -3.22
C THR A 173 -9.17 29.17 -2.92
N LEU A 174 -9.39 27.86 -2.95
CA LEU A 174 -8.34 26.88 -2.77
C LEU A 174 -7.29 26.98 -3.88
N MET A 175 -7.70 27.02 -5.15
CA MET A 175 -6.77 27.07 -6.28
C MET A 175 -6.07 28.42 -6.42
N ILE A 176 -6.82 29.53 -6.47
CA ILE A 176 -6.29 30.88 -6.77
C ILE A 176 -5.62 31.50 -5.55
N HIS A 177 -6.16 31.34 -4.34
CA HIS A 177 -5.60 32.01 -3.16
C HIS A 177 -4.62 31.16 -2.36
N ASN A 178 -4.65 29.83 -2.49
CA ASN A 178 -3.73 28.96 -1.74
C ASN A 178 -2.74 28.22 -2.63
N VAL A 179 -3.22 27.42 -3.59
CA VAL A 179 -2.36 26.51 -4.35
C VAL A 179 -1.48 27.25 -5.35
N LEU A 180 -2.07 28.06 -6.24
CA LEU A 180 -1.33 28.79 -7.28
C LEU A 180 -0.26 29.72 -6.70
N PRO A 181 -0.53 30.54 -5.66
CA PRO A 181 0.47 31.44 -5.12
C PRO A 181 1.64 30.69 -4.48
N LYS A 182 1.39 29.55 -3.82
CA LYS A 182 2.46 28.70 -3.27
C LYS A 182 3.26 28.02 -4.37
N PHE A 183 2.59 27.55 -5.43
CA PHE A 183 3.25 26.98 -6.60
C PHE A 183 4.10 28.03 -7.32
N HIS A 184 3.56 29.23 -7.53
CA HIS A 184 4.30 30.36 -8.09
C HIS A 184 5.47 30.71 -7.17
N ALA A 185 5.28 30.98 -5.88
CA ALA A 185 6.37 31.26 -4.96
C ALA A 185 7.47 30.17 -4.96
N SER A 186 7.10 28.90 -5.10
CA SER A 186 8.06 27.79 -5.21
C SER A 186 8.77 27.69 -6.56
N LEU A 187 8.14 28.13 -7.65
CA LEU A 187 8.65 28.07 -9.02
C LEU A 187 9.33 29.36 -9.48
N THR A 188 9.01 30.48 -8.84
CA THR A 188 9.25 31.81 -9.34
C THR A 188 10.10 32.57 -8.32
N TRP A 189 11.42 32.53 -8.53
CA TRP A 189 12.35 33.68 -8.46
C TRP A 189 13.46 33.73 -7.41
N ASP A 190 13.38 33.18 -6.19
CA ASP A 190 14.57 33.22 -5.29
C ASP A 190 15.52 32.02 -5.46
N THR A 191 15.04 30.89 -6.00
CA THR A 191 15.86 29.68 -6.22
C THR A 191 16.52 29.64 -7.60
N MET A 192 16.02 30.39 -8.59
CA MET A 192 16.61 30.38 -9.94
C MET A 192 17.93 31.18 -10.03
N ASP A 193 18.13 32.21 -9.21
CA ASP A 193 19.42 32.91 -9.13
C ASP A 193 20.47 32.11 -8.33
N ILE A 194 20.03 31.33 -7.33
CA ILE A 194 20.90 30.43 -6.55
C ILE A 194 21.43 29.27 -7.42
N PHE A 195 20.66 28.80 -8.40
CA PHE A 195 21.02 27.68 -9.27
C PHE A 195 21.27 28.07 -10.73
N SER A 196 21.55 29.34 -11.03
CA SER A 196 22.06 29.68 -12.36
C SER A 196 23.37 28.91 -12.61
N PRO A 197 23.52 28.17 -13.72
CA PRO A 197 24.75 27.42 -13.99
C PRO A 197 26.02 28.29 -13.91
N ILE A 198 25.88 29.59 -14.13
CA ILE A 198 26.95 30.58 -14.04
C ILE A 198 27.32 30.89 -12.59
N THR A 199 26.35 31.07 -11.69
CA THR A 199 26.63 31.31 -10.27
C THR A 199 27.22 30.06 -9.62
N VAL A 200 26.67 28.88 -9.91
CA VAL A 200 27.15 27.59 -9.38
C VAL A 200 28.59 27.26 -9.80
N THR A 201 28.99 27.60 -11.04
CA THR A 201 30.37 27.36 -11.52
C THR A 201 31.38 28.41 -11.05
N SER A 202 30.90 29.58 -10.60
CA SER A 202 31.71 30.68 -10.08
C SER A 202 31.84 30.71 -8.54
N LEU A 203 31.20 29.78 -7.82
CA LEU A 203 31.30 29.71 -6.36
C LEU A 203 32.74 29.34 -5.94
N PRO A 204 33.36 30.08 -5.00
CA PRO A 204 34.69 29.75 -4.50
C PRO A 204 34.68 28.37 -3.81
N ALA A 205 35.78 27.62 -3.96
CA ALA A 205 35.88 26.23 -3.50
C ALA A 205 35.56 26.06 -2.00
N ASP A 206 35.91 27.05 -1.18
CA ASP A 206 35.64 27.04 0.26
C ASP A 206 34.15 27.15 0.58
N LEU A 207 33.41 27.97 -0.18
CA LEU A 207 31.95 28.13 -0.06
C LEU A 207 31.21 26.92 -0.64
N VAL A 208 31.70 26.33 -1.73
CA VAL A 208 31.17 25.06 -2.23
C VAL A 208 31.36 23.97 -1.18
N THR A 209 32.51 23.92 -0.51
CA THR A 209 32.77 22.93 0.54
C THR A 209 31.96 23.20 1.80
N SER A 210 31.58 24.44 2.11
CA SER A 210 30.68 24.74 3.24
C SER A 210 29.19 24.56 2.91
N VAL A 211 28.79 24.72 1.64
CA VAL A 211 27.41 24.53 1.19
C VAL A 211 27.13 23.06 0.87
N ALA A 212 28.11 22.36 0.28
CA ALA A 212 28.07 20.92 0.05
C ALA A 212 28.50 20.11 1.28
N GLY A 213 29.23 20.74 2.20
CA GLY A 213 29.52 20.21 3.53
C GLY A 213 28.27 20.34 4.37
N GLU A 214 27.57 19.22 4.55
CA GLU A 214 26.49 19.12 5.53
C GLU A 214 27.01 19.64 6.89
N SER A 215 26.27 20.56 7.52
CA SER A 215 26.69 21.14 8.81
C SER A 215 26.88 20.02 9.84
N GLU A 216 27.82 20.20 10.78
CA GLU A 216 28.08 19.19 11.81
C GLU A 216 26.81 18.83 12.59
N GLU A 217 25.94 19.82 12.81
CA GLU A 217 24.61 19.64 13.43
C GLU A 217 23.68 18.79 12.55
N SER A 218 23.57 19.08 11.25
CA SER A 218 22.76 18.27 10.32
C SER A 218 23.28 16.84 10.24
N ARG A 219 24.62 16.66 10.20
CA ARG A 219 25.25 15.34 10.23
C ARG A 219 24.92 14.58 11.51
N ALA A 220 25.05 15.23 12.68
CA ALA A 220 24.72 14.61 13.96
C ALA A 220 23.24 14.21 14.03
N GLN A 221 22.34 15.06 13.52
CA GLN A 221 20.91 14.77 13.46
C GLN A 221 20.58 13.62 12.49
N CYS A 222 21.18 13.61 11.30
CA CYS A 222 21.07 12.51 10.34
C CYS A 222 21.60 11.19 10.94
N GLU A 223 22.74 11.21 11.63
CA GLU A 223 23.29 10.04 12.33
C GLU A 223 22.34 9.58 13.46
N GLN A 224 21.75 10.48 14.23
CA GLN A 224 20.78 10.16 15.28
C GLN A 224 19.51 9.52 14.70
N LEU A 225 18.93 10.11 13.65
CA LEU A 225 17.74 9.57 12.99
C LEU A 225 18.03 8.21 12.34
N THR A 226 19.21 8.04 11.75
CA THR A 226 19.66 6.75 11.21
C THR A 226 19.74 5.68 12.31
N ARG A 227 20.26 6.03 13.50
CA ARG A 227 20.26 5.12 14.65
C ARG A 227 18.85 4.79 15.14
N GLN A 228 17.95 5.77 15.17
CA GLN A 228 16.55 5.51 15.54
C GLN A 228 15.85 4.58 14.55
N LEU A 229 16.06 4.77 13.25
CA LEU A 229 15.54 3.88 12.22
C LEU A 229 16.11 2.46 12.34
N ASP A 230 17.41 2.31 12.63
CA ASP A 230 18.01 1.00 12.86
C ASP A 230 17.41 0.28 14.08
N VAL A 231 17.19 1.00 15.18
CA VAL A 231 16.52 0.46 16.38
C VAL A 231 15.08 0.04 16.06
N LEU A 232 14.31 0.89 15.36
CA LEU A 232 12.93 0.58 14.98
C LEU A 232 12.85 -0.62 14.03
N MET A 233 13.75 -0.70 13.05
CA MET A 233 13.83 -1.83 12.12
C MET A 233 14.15 -3.14 12.85
N LYS A 234 15.11 -3.13 13.78
CA LYS A 234 15.43 -4.28 14.64
C LYS A 234 14.27 -4.66 15.56
N GLY A 235 13.57 -3.68 16.13
CA GLY A 235 12.37 -3.89 16.93
C GLY A 235 11.26 -4.57 16.13
N THR A 236 11.04 -4.12 14.90
CA THR A 236 10.03 -4.68 13.99
C THR A 236 10.35 -6.13 13.61
N GLU A 237 11.61 -6.44 13.29
CA GLU A 237 12.06 -7.82 13.03
C GLU A 237 11.93 -8.72 14.27
N THR A 238 12.16 -8.16 15.47
CA THR A 238 11.95 -8.87 16.73
C THR A 238 10.47 -9.20 16.94
N CYS A 239 9.57 -8.22 16.79
CA CYS A 239 8.13 -8.44 16.86
C CYS A 239 7.65 -9.47 15.84
N LYS A 240 8.17 -9.42 14.61
CA LYS A 240 7.86 -10.39 13.54
C LYS A 240 8.24 -11.82 13.94
N ARG A 241 9.38 -12.03 14.60
CA ARG A 241 9.75 -13.35 15.16
C ARG A 241 8.76 -13.83 16.22
N PHE A 242 8.33 -12.96 17.13
CA PHE A 242 7.34 -13.33 18.16
C PHE A 242 5.97 -13.71 17.56
N ILE A 243 5.52 -13.01 16.51
CA ILE A 243 4.28 -13.32 15.81
C ILE A 243 4.40 -14.65 15.05
N GLY A 244 5.52 -14.87 14.34
CA GLY A 244 5.79 -16.14 13.65
C GLY A 244 5.82 -17.35 14.60
N VAL A 245 6.30 -17.17 15.84
CA VAL A 245 6.34 -18.22 16.86
C VAL A 245 4.94 -18.53 17.42
N ARG A 246 4.02 -17.56 17.52
CA ARG A 246 2.64 -17.82 17.99
C ARG A 246 1.76 -18.49 16.94
N ILE A 247 1.93 -18.16 15.66
CA ILE A 247 1.13 -18.78 14.59
C ILE A 247 1.50 -20.26 14.42
N PHE A 248 2.78 -20.63 14.54
CA PHE A 248 3.19 -22.03 14.43
C PHE A 248 2.80 -22.92 15.63
N ARG A 249 2.59 -22.36 16.82
CA ARG A 249 2.12 -23.13 17.98
C ARG A 249 0.61 -23.40 17.94
N ALA A 250 -0.17 -22.55 17.28
CA ALA A 250 -1.60 -22.75 17.11
C ALA A 250 -1.94 -23.77 16.00
N THR A 251 -1.09 -23.94 14.99
CA THR A 251 -1.36 -24.83 13.85
C THR A 251 -0.82 -26.26 14.01
N SER A 252 0.02 -26.54 15.01
CA SER A 252 0.57 -27.88 15.26
C SER A 252 -0.16 -28.68 16.34
N SER A 253 -1.29 -28.19 16.87
CA SER A 253 -2.09 -28.86 17.91
C SER A 253 -3.51 -29.19 17.46
N SER A 254 -3.71 -29.40 16.15
CA SER A 254 -4.96 -29.94 15.59
C SER A 254 -4.72 -31.37 15.08
N ALA A 255 -4.41 -32.27 16.01
CA ALA A 255 -4.68 -33.69 15.86
C ALA A 255 -5.15 -34.19 17.23
N ASP A 256 -6.43 -34.57 17.28
CA ASP A 256 -7.13 -35.46 18.22
C ASP A 256 -6.53 -35.61 19.62
N TYR A 257 -7.28 -35.26 20.69
CA TYR A 257 -8.00 -36.23 21.55
C TYR A 257 -8.86 -35.54 22.63
N ASP A 258 -10.14 -35.93 22.60
CA ASP A 258 -11.01 -36.38 23.69
C ASP A 258 -11.29 -35.54 24.96
N LEU A 259 -12.60 -35.42 25.22
CA LEU A 259 -13.23 -34.81 26.39
C LEU A 259 -13.33 -35.83 27.54
N SER A 260 -12.73 -35.52 28.69
CA SER A 260 -13.20 -35.90 30.04
C SER A 260 -12.36 -35.17 31.11
N GLY A 261 -13.02 -34.44 32.02
CA GLY A 261 -12.40 -33.59 33.06
C GLY A 261 -11.78 -34.34 34.25
N PRO A 262 -11.75 -33.82 35.50
CA PRO A 262 -12.13 -32.49 35.99
C PRO A 262 -11.01 -31.75 36.78
N ASP A 263 -11.30 -30.52 37.17
CA ASP A 263 -10.82 -29.79 38.37
C ASP A 263 -9.46 -30.13 38.98
N GLN A 264 -8.49 -29.23 38.80
CA GLN A 264 -7.55 -28.90 39.87
C GLN A 264 -6.90 -27.53 39.66
N ALA A 265 -7.26 -26.59 40.54
CA ALA A 265 -6.45 -25.41 40.80
C ALA A 265 -5.09 -25.84 41.39
N PRO A 266 -4.03 -25.10 41.08
CA PRO A 266 -3.13 -24.70 42.14
C PRO A 266 -2.92 -23.20 42.14
N ASP A 267 -3.23 -22.65 43.31
CA ASP A 267 -2.59 -21.52 43.96
C ASP A 267 -1.06 -21.52 43.70
N GLU A 268 -0.51 -20.41 43.22
CA GLU A 268 0.86 -20.01 43.59
C GLU A 268 1.12 -18.53 43.29
N SER A 269 1.21 -17.79 44.38
CA SER A 269 1.79 -16.47 44.51
C SER A 269 3.25 -16.44 44.03
N ILE A 270 3.57 -15.55 43.08
CA ILE A 270 4.93 -15.05 42.91
C ILE A 270 4.90 -13.52 42.93
N SER A 271 5.47 -13.01 44.02
CA SER A 271 5.75 -11.63 44.33
C SER A 271 7.01 -11.12 43.62
N ASN A 272 7.01 -9.81 43.33
CA ASN A 272 8.15 -8.92 43.06
C ASN A 272 8.75 -9.10 41.64
N ASP A 273 9.20 -8.08 40.91
CA ASP A 273 9.72 -6.78 41.29
C ASP A 273 9.76 -5.92 40.00
N VAL A 274 9.03 -4.80 39.93
CA VAL A 274 9.19 -3.83 38.83
C VAL A 274 9.68 -2.54 39.46
N GLY A 275 10.97 -2.29 39.24
CA GLY A 275 11.68 -1.11 39.71
C GLY A 275 11.03 0.19 39.25
N SER A 276 10.89 1.09 40.20
CA SER A 276 10.45 2.46 40.04
C SER A 276 11.29 3.21 39.01
N LEU A 277 10.63 3.70 37.96
CA LEU A 277 11.14 4.77 37.09
C LEU A 277 10.64 6.12 37.66
N PRO A 278 11.46 7.18 37.71
CA PRO A 278 11.07 8.42 38.37
C PRO A 278 10.05 9.21 37.55
N ASP A 279 8.99 9.62 38.24
CA ASP A 279 8.06 10.67 37.83
C ASP A 279 8.81 11.98 37.64
N THR A 280 8.87 12.49 36.41
CA THR A 280 9.22 13.89 36.18
C THR A 280 8.59 14.40 34.88
N TYR A 281 7.27 14.57 34.84
CA TYR A 281 6.62 15.54 33.95
C TYR A 281 5.24 15.91 34.50
N ASP A 282 5.22 16.80 35.50
CA ASP A 282 4.01 17.54 35.83
C ASP A 282 4.37 18.92 36.40
N GLN A 283 4.64 19.88 35.51
CA GLN A 283 4.56 21.29 35.85
C GLN A 283 4.35 22.12 34.59
N HIS A 284 3.08 22.34 34.23
CA HIS A 284 2.50 23.60 33.74
C HIS A 284 1.20 23.35 32.96
N ARG A 285 0.06 23.26 33.67
CA ARG A 285 -1.24 23.71 33.10
C ARG A 285 -2.31 23.98 34.17
N ASN A 286 -2.09 25.00 35.00
CA ASN A 286 -3.18 25.62 35.77
C ASN A 286 -3.94 26.60 34.87
N GLN A 287 -4.97 26.12 34.17
CA GLN A 287 -6.16 26.91 33.83
C GLN A 287 -7.37 25.97 33.81
N SER A 288 -8.19 26.05 34.86
CA SER A 288 -9.45 25.30 34.98
C SER A 288 -10.51 25.85 34.01
N PRO A 289 -11.20 25.00 33.23
CA PRO A 289 -12.46 25.33 32.58
C PRO A 289 -13.64 25.26 33.58
N PRO A 290 -14.76 25.96 33.33
CA PRO A 290 -15.92 25.97 34.22
C PRO A 290 -16.67 24.63 34.21
N ASP A 291 -17.23 24.31 35.38
CA ASP A 291 -17.98 23.10 35.73
C ASP A 291 -19.02 22.67 34.68
N CYS A 292 -18.84 21.47 34.11
CA CYS A 292 -19.91 20.72 33.49
C CYS A 292 -20.59 19.81 34.54
N PRO A 293 -21.93 19.69 34.53
CA PRO A 293 -22.62 18.78 35.43
C PRO A 293 -22.31 17.32 35.10
N PRO A 294 -22.34 16.41 36.09
CA PRO A 294 -21.95 15.02 35.92
C PRO A 294 -22.93 14.30 34.99
N GLU A 295 -22.39 13.74 33.92
CA GLU A 295 -23.08 12.85 32.99
C GLU A 295 -23.23 11.47 33.66
N GLU A 296 -24.48 11.04 33.82
CA GLU A 296 -24.87 9.77 34.43
C GLU A 296 -24.42 8.61 33.53
N TYR A 297 -23.42 7.86 33.99
CA TYR A 297 -22.84 6.73 33.25
C TYR A 297 -23.71 5.49 33.45
N GLU A 298 -24.53 5.15 32.45
CA GLU A 298 -25.19 3.84 32.42
C GLU A 298 -24.16 2.73 32.09
N PRO A 299 -24.13 1.61 32.85
CA PRO A 299 -23.20 0.53 32.62
C PRO A 299 -23.48 -0.17 31.29
N ALA A 300 -22.43 -0.28 30.47
CA ALA A 300 -22.46 -0.94 29.18
C ALA A 300 -23.01 -2.37 29.28
N GLY A 301 -24.11 -2.62 28.58
CA GLY A 301 -24.68 -3.95 28.40
C GLY A 301 -23.70 -4.90 27.72
N GLU A 302 -23.69 -6.11 28.25
CA GLU A 302 -22.98 -7.32 27.84
C GLU A 302 -22.87 -7.46 26.32
N ALA A 303 -21.63 -7.42 25.81
CA ALA A 303 -21.32 -7.56 24.40
C ALA A 303 -21.66 -8.98 23.94
N LYS A 304 -22.71 -9.12 23.12
CA LYS A 304 -22.97 -10.36 22.39
C LYS A 304 -21.84 -10.63 21.42
N GLU A 305 -21.30 -11.84 21.52
CA GLU A 305 -20.33 -12.44 20.63
C GLU A 305 -20.89 -12.40 19.18
N VAL A 306 -20.32 -11.53 18.36
CA VAL A 306 -20.66 -11.42 16.94
C VAL A 306 -19.94 -12.54 16.21
N GLU A 307 -20.71 -13.50 15.74
CA GLU A 307 -20.30 -14.58 14.84
C GLU A 307 -19.49 -13.99 13.68
N VAL A 308 -18.20 -14.33 13.65
CA VAL A 308 -17.29 -13.96 12.57
C VAL A 308 -17.65 -14.81 11.36
N VAL A 309 -18.53 -14.28 10.51
CA VAL A 309 -18.69 -14.80 9.15
C VAL A 309 -17.39 -14.54 8.42
N GLU A 310 -16.69 -15.63 8.11
CA GLU A 310 -15.47 -15.66 7.29
C GLU A 310 -15.84 -15.21 5.87
N GLU A 311 -15.80 -13.89 5.65
CA GLU A 311 -16.02 -13.29 4.34
C GLU A 311 -14.84 -13.70 3.44
N GLN A 312 -15.09 -14.68 2.57
CA GLN A 312 -14.14 -15.13 1.56
C GLN A 312 -13.54 -13.92 0.85
N GLU A 313 -12.21 -13.90 0.73
CA GLU A 313 -11.48 -12.97 -0.13
C GLU A 313 -12.01 -13.06 -1.56
N GLU A 314 -13.02 -12.25 -1.86
CA GLU A 314 -13.49 -12.02 -3.22
C GLU A 314 -12.40 -11.21 -3.92
N ILE A 315 -11.41 -11.92 -4.47
CA ILE A 315 -10.43 -11.38 -5.40
C ILE A 315 -11.23 -10.72 -6.50
N LEU A 316 -11.24 -9.37 -6.50
CA LEU A 316 -11.95 -8.52 -7.45
C LEU A 316 -11.82 -9.05 -8.88
N TYR A 317 -12.81 -9.83 -9.27
CA TYR A 317 -13.05 -10.23 -10.62
C TYR A 317 -13.99 -9.16 -11.17
N PHE A 318 -13.41 -8.21 -11.89
CA PHE A 318 -14.10 -7.10 -12.56
C PHE A 318 -14.84 -7.40 -13.90
N PRO A 319 -15.04 -8.64 -14.43
CA PRO A 319 -15.56 -8.76 -15.79
C PRO A 319 -17.02 -8.32 -15.96
N SER A 320 -17.84 -8.27 -14.90
CA SER A 320 -19.27 -7.94 -15.06
C SER A 320 -19.51 -6.48 -15.44
N ALA A 321 -18.72 -5.54 -14.93
CA ALA A 321 -18.86 -4.11 -15.21
C ALA A 321 -18.56 -3.74 -16.67
N PHE A 322 -17.67 -4.49 -17.32
CA PHE A 322 -17.25 -4.22 -18.70
C PHE A 322 -18.13 -4.88 -19.76
N LYS A 323 -18.95 -5.88 -19.41
CA LYS A 323 -19.87 -6.54 -20.36
C LYS A 323 -20.87 -5.56 -21.00
N ASN A 324 -21.24 -4.50 -20.28
CA ASN A 324 -22.21 -3.52 -20.77
C ASN A 324 -21.58 -2.33 -21.54
N ILE A 325 -20.25 -2.20 -21.53
CA ILE A 325 -19.55 -1.04 -22.12
C ILE A 325 -19.18 -1.27 -23.60
N LYS A 326 -19.23 -2.52 -24.08
CA LYS A 326 -18.90 -2.91 -25.47
C LYS A 326 -20.11 -2.90 -26.43
N LYS A 327 -21.33 -2.66 -25.95
CA LYS A 327 -22.51 -2.40 -26.81
C LYS A 327 -22.71 -0.90 -26.93
#